data_AF-A0A1F6DLV9-F1
#
_entry.id   AF-A0A1F6DLV9-F1
#
_cell.length_a   1.000
_cell.length_b   1.000
_cell.length_c   1.000
_cell.angle_alpha   90.00
_cell.angle_beta   90.00
_cell.angle_gamma   90.00
#
_symmetry.space_group_name_H-M   'P 1'
#
loop_
_entity.id
_entity.type
_entity.pdbx_description
1 polymer ?
#
loop_
_entity_poly.entity_id
_entity_poly.type
_entity_poly.pdbx_seq_one_letter_code
_entity_poly.pdbx_strand_id
1 'polypeptide(L)'
;MTNIEWSDGIGSRGRSPFLLFIRGDEIIPFAGSDISGVVVVRGTDYTKQGKWSHTTYRLQVADGVRHIAGRSGWETGRFVEGLGSAVGCATPDTWADTAKALGVSVPSAMEFLRSSRPKAAEKLDEVEQSLAKLEEVSEQETDSVITTVSFGSPTNAAIRGGYWESPKSIPGYTAEIRKIDPSNSWTEGNIAVVGISGTVLSVKHSSGMHGGYYAISVAVIPGTETEIPPFQTTREKAAKESGLPESLYHAFNGNVERVKEFMAKVAKLDAQKLDDHEFSCGRARKSAEVIRVSGDEDFFLGADPLEVCGYIAEVHFSQESAPEQQEVVELESQGTDAPASVDALTTLANKFKK
;
A
#
# COMPACT_ATOMS: atom_id res chain seq x y z
N MET A 1 -4.33 19.74 59.53
CA MET A 1 -4.25 20.90 58.61
C MET A 1 -2.81 21.03 58.14
N THR A 2 -2.59 21.50 56.91
CA THR A 2 -1.25 21.63 56.31
C THR A 2 -0.93 23.09 56.03
N ASN A 3 0.23 23.58 56.46
CA ASN A 3 0.70 24.92 56.11
C ASN A 3 1.53 24.86 54.83
N ILE A 4 1.22 25.71 53.87
CA ILE A 4 1.97 25.84 52.61
C ILE A 4 2.29 27.30 52.33
N GLU A 5 3.39 27.53 51.63
CA GLU A 5 3.77 28.85 51.10
C GLU A 5 3.73 28.79 49.59
N TRP A 6 3.04 29.75 48.96
CA TRP A 6 2.91 29.80 47.51
C TRP A 6 3.01 31.24 46.99
N SER A 7 3.63 31.41 45.83
CA SER A 7 3.81 32.72 45.20
C SER A 7 3.09 32.77 43.85
N ASP A 8 2.33 33.85 43.62
CA ASP A 8 1.71 34.16 42.32
C ASP A 8 2.70 34.79 41.31
N GLY A 9 4.00 34.65 41.58
CA GLY A 9 5.06 35.19 40.74
C GLY A 9 5.15 34.52 39.37
N ILE A 10 5.07 35.35 38.34
CA ILE A 10 5.29 34.97 36.94
C ILE A 10 6.69 34.35 36.81
N GLY A 11 6.78 33.21 36.13
CA GLY A 11 8.04 32.56 35.82
C GLY A 11 8.71 33.11 34.55
N SER A 12 10.00 32.78 34.36
CA SER A 12 10.74 33.09 33.12
C SER A 12 9.92 32.78 31.88
N ARG A 13 10.06 33.60 30.83
CA ARG A 13 9.24 33.57 29.58
C ARG A 13 7.75 33.92 29.77
N GLY A 14 7.37 34.52 30.90
CA GLY A 14 5.98 34.94 31.13
C GLY A 14 5.06 33.79 31.54
N ARG A 15 5.61 32.72 32.11
CA ARG A 15 4.84 31.53 32.52
C ARG A 15 3.94 31.86 33.70
N SER A 16 2.64 31.75 33.48
CA SER A 16 1.64 32.02 34.52
C SER A 16 1.71 30.95 35.62
N PRO A 17 1.77 31.34 36.90
CA PRO A 17 1.66 30.40 38.00
C PRO A 17 0.22 29.96 38.19
N PHE A 18 0.06 28.80 38.82
CA PHE A 18 -1.24 28.31 39.27
C PHE A 18 -1.08 27.58 40.59
N LEU A 19 -2.16 27.61 41.37
CA LEU A 19 -2.34 26.79 42.56
C LEU A 19 -3.75 26.21 42.49
N LEU A 20 -3.85 24.90 42.60
CA LEU A 20 -5.10 24.15 42.58
C LEU A 20 -5.27 23.45 43.91
N PHE A 21 -6.47 23.51 44.48
CA PHE A 21 -6.90 22.69 45.61
C PHE A 21 -7.85 21.62 45.13
N ILE A 22 -7.68 20.40 45.65
CA ILE A 22 -8.45 19.24 45.23
C ILE A 22 -9.07 18.60 46.46
N ARG A 23 -10.40 18.59 46.51
CA ARG A 23 -11.21 18.01 47.59
C ARG A 23 -12.06 16.87 47.03
N GLY A 24 -11.59 15.64 47.24
CA GLY A 24 -12.19 14.50 46.55
C GLY A 24 -12.03 14.65 45.04
N ASP A 25 -13.14 14.88 44.35
CA ASP A 25 -13.21 15.03 42.89
C ASP A 25 -13.33 16.49 42.42
N GLU A 26 -13.48 17.44 43.35
CA GLU A 26 -13.67 18.86 43.06
C GLU A 26 -12.31 19.57 42.93
N ILE A 27 -12.12 20.30 41.82
CA ILE A 27 -10.92 21.10 41.55
C ILE A 27 -11.25 22.58 41.73
N ILE A 28 -10.52 23.25 42.62
CA ILE A 28 -10.75 24.65 42.98
C ILE A 28 -9.48 25.44 42.70
N PRO A 29 -9.47 26.33 41.69
CA PRO A 29 -8.33 27.21 41.45
C PRO A 29 -8.25 28.29 42.52
N PHE A 30 -7.05 28.53 43.04
CA PHE A 30 -6.82 29.58 44.02
C PHE A 30 -6.74 30.96 43.35
N ALA A 31 -7.54 31.91 43.84
CA ALA A 31 -7.63 33.27 43.32
C ALA A 31 -7.04 34.34 44.27
N GLY A 32 -6.28 33.93 45.31
CA GLY A 32 -5.63 34.86 46.24
C GLY A 32 -6.44 35.23 47.49
N SER A 33 -7.56 34.56 47.75
CA SER A 33 -8.43 34.80 48.91
C SER A 33 -8.84 33.50 49.61
N ASP A 34 -9.40 33.60 50.80
CA ASP A 34 -9.94 32.46 51.55
C ASP A 34 -10.99 31.69 50.75
N ILE A 35 -10.99 30.37 50.91
CA ILE A 35 -11.98 29.46 50.30
C ILE A 35 -12.56 28.62 51.43
N SER A 36 -13.85 28.84 51.72
CA SER A 36 -14.54 28.21 52.85
C SER A 36 -14.40 26.69 52.81
N GLY A 37 -13.90 26.12 53.91
CA GLY A 37 -13.70 24.67 54.06
C GLY A 37 -12.54 24.08 53.26
N VAL A 38 -11.70 24.91 52.62
CA VAL A 38 -10.58 24.45 51.77
C VAL A 38 -9.27 25.08 52.19
N VAL A 39 -9.18 26.42 52.19
CA VAL A 39 -7.95 27.14 52.53
C VAL A 39 -8.24 28.48 53.19
N VAL A 40 -7.41 28.84 54.17
CA VAL A 40 -7.39 30.17 54.80
C VAL A 40 -6.03 30.83 54.54
N VAL A 41 -6.04 32.09 54.12
CA VAL A 41 -4.86 32.92 53.95
C VAL A 41 -4.47 33.49 55.32
N ARG A 42 -3.35 33.02 55.87
CA ARG A 42 -2.84 33.48 57.16
C ARG A 42 -2.02 34.77 57.07
N GLY A 43 -1.51 35.08 55.89
CA GLY A 43 -0.72 36.27 55.64
C GLY A 43 -0.33 36.39 54.17
N THR A 44 -0.07 37.63 53.76
CA THR A 44 0.38 37.97 52.42
C THR A 44 1.58 38.90 52.50
N ASP A 45 2.58 38.62 51.67
CA ASP A 45 3.81 39.41 51.59
C ASP A 45 3.98 39.86 50.13
N TYR A 46 3.77 41.15 49.88
CA TYR A 46 3.84 41.72 48.53
C TYR A 46 5.27 42.20 48.21
N THR A 47 5.77 41.78 47.05
CA THR A 47 7.09 42.18 46.54
C THR A 47 6.94 42.94 45.23
N LYS A 48 7.30 44.23 45.22
CA LYS A 48 7.23 45.10 44.04
C LYS A 48 8.46 44.92 43.15
N GLN A 49 8.28 44.43 41.92
CA GLN A 49 9.33 44.22 40.91
C GLN A 49 8.86 44.47 39.47
N GLY A 50 8.06 45.51 39.25
CA GLY A 50 7.51 45.82 37.92
C GLY A 50 6.66 44.67 37.37
N LYS A 51 6.99 44.18 36.16
CA LYS A 51 6.33 43.01 35.55
C LYS A 51 6.44 41.74 36.41
N TRP A 52 7.47 41.64 37.26
CA TRP A 52 7.74 40.50 38.13
C TRP A 52 7.21 40.68 39.55
N SER A 53 6.43 41.75 39.80
CA SER A 53 5.79 41.94 41.09
C SER A 53 4.90 40.73 41.41
N HIS A 54 4.91 40.31 42.66
CA HIS A 54 4.19 39.13 43.11
C HIS A 54 3.86 39.21 44.60
N THR A 55 2.90 38.39 45.00
CA THR A 55 2.47 38.18 46.37
C THR A 55 2.82 36.75 46.78
N THR A 56 3.50 36.62 47.90
CA THR A 56 3.70 35.34 48.56
C THR A 56 2.61 35.16 49.61
N TYR A 57 1.89 34.06 49.52
CA TYR A 57 0.78 33.69 50.38
C TYR A 57 1.21 32.61 51.36
N ARG A 58 0.96 32.85 52.64
CA ARG A 58 1.08 31.85 53.70
C ARG A 58 -0.30 31.26 53.94
N LEU A 59 -0.49 30.01 53.54
CA LEU A 59 -1.80 29.36 53.45
C LEU A 59 -1.92 28.23 54.47
N GLN A 60 -3.12 28.08 55.03
CA GLN A 60 -3.48 26.94 55.86
C GLN A 60 -4.58 26.15 55.17
N VAL A 61 -4.25 24.92 54.78
CA VAL A 61 -5.09 24.02 54.00
C VAL A 61 -5.81 23.06 54.94
N ALA A 62 -7.11 22.86 54.69
CA ALA A 62 -7.94 21.93 55.43
C ALA A 62 -7.47 20.47 55.28
N ASP A 63 -7.78 19.63 56.27
CA ASP A 63 -7.44 18.20 56.19
C ASP A 63 -8.20 17.50 55.07
N GLY A 64 -7.52 16.60 54.35
CA GLY A 64 -8.09 15.88 53.21
C GLY A 64 -8.09 16.65 51.89
N VAL A 65 -7.64 17.91 51.87
CA VAL A 65 -7.45 18.70 50.65
C VAL A 65 -6.02 18.54 50.13
N ARG A 66 -5.90 18.06 48.89
CA ARG A 66 -4.62 18.04 48.16
C ARG A 66 -4.39 19.38 47.48
N HIS A 67 -3.14 19.74 47.24
CA HIS A 67 -2.80 20.94 46.47
C HIS A 67 -1.79 20.60 45.38
N ILE A 68 -1.89 21.28 44.25
CA ILE A 68 -0.93 21.22 43.14
C ILE A 68 -0.52 22.65 42.83
N ALA A 69 0.76 22.95 43.03
CA ALA A 69 1.36 24.24 42.72
C ALA A 69 2.28 24.10 41.51
N GLY A 70 2.13 24.98 40.54
CA GLY A 70 2.94 24.91 39.33
C GLY A 70 2.94 26.19 38.53
N ARG A 71 3.51 26.11 37.34
CA ARG A 71 3.51 27.18 36.34
C ARG A 71 3.22 26.56 34.99
N SER A 72 2.69 27.35 34.05
CA SER A 72 2.58 26.94 32.65
C SER A 72 3.89 26.35 32.12
N GLY A 73 3.78 25.45 31.14
CA GLY A 73 4.89 24.72 30.52
C GLY A 73 6.05 25.62 30.06
N TRP A 74 7.26 25.08 30.10
CA TRP A 74 8.47 25.78 29.67
C TRP A 74 8.55 25.90 28.14
N GLU A 75 8.25 24.81 27.44
CA GLU A 75 8.40 24.73 25.99
C GLU A 75 7.17 25.26 25.26
N THR A 76 5.98 24.85 25.69
CA THR A 76 4.74 25.15 24.97
C THR A 76 3.92 26.27 25.60
N GLY A 77 4.24 26.67 26.84
CA GLY A 77 3.41 27.60 27.61
C GLY A 77 2.04 27.04 28.00
N ARG A 78 1.77 25.74 27.74
CA ARG A 78 0.48 25.11 28.01
C ARG A 78 0.34 24.72 29.48
N PHE A 79 -0.91 24.67 29.93
CA PHE A 79 -1.23 24.24 31.29
C PHE A 79 -0.85 22.78 31.54
N VAL A 80 -1.19 21.86 30.61
CA VAL A 80 -0.94 20.41 30.79
C VAL A 80 0.53 20.06 30.95
N GLU A 81 1.43 20.66 30.17
CA GLU A 81 2.89 20.51 30.35
C GLU A 81 3.35 21.01 31.74
N GLY A 82 2.80 22.14 32.18
CA GLY A 82 3.02 22.70 33.50
C GLY A 82 2.51 21.81 34.63
N LEU A 83 1.34 21.19 34.44
CA LEU A 83 0.75 20.23 35.36
C LEU A 83 1.62 18.98 35.48
N GLY A 84 2.04 18.39 34.36
CA GLY A 84 2.94 17.23 34.37
C GLY A 84 4.25 17.52 35.12
N SER A 85 4.84 18.69 34.86
CA SER A 85 6.02 19.15 35.58
C SER A 85 5.79 19.33 37.09
N ALA A 86 4.61 19.83 37.49
CA ALA A 86 4.25 20.07 38.89
C ALA A 86 4.04 18.76 39.68
N VAL A 87 3.52 17.72 39.03
CA VAL A 87 3.25 16.42 39.67
C VAL A 87 4.33 15.37 39.41
N GLY A 88 5.34 15.68 38.58
CA GLY A 88 6.46 14.80 38.26
C GLY A 88 6.11 13.68 37.27
N CYS A 89 5.19 13.93 36.34
CA CYS A 89 4.86 12.99 35.26
C CYS A 89 5.17 13.58 33.88
N ALA A 90 5.12 12.73 32.85
CA ALA A 90 5.16 13.18 31.46
C ALA A 90 3.99 14.15 31.17
N THR A 91 4.14 14.96 30.12
CA THR A 91 3.06 15.87 29.68
C THR A 91 1.78 15.08 29.46
N PRO A 92 0.68 15.41 30.17
CA PRO A 92 -0.60 14.78 29.94
C PRO A 92 -1.17 15.24 28.59
N ASP A 93 -1.21 14.34 27.61
CA ASP A 93 -1.66 14.64 26.25
C ASP A 93 -3.09 14.14 25.96
N THR A 94 -3.69 13.35 26.86
CA THR A 94 -5.08 12.86 26.77
C THR A 94 -5.94 13.33 27.96
N TRP A 95 -7.26 13.19 27.85
CA TRP A 95 -8.15 13.47 28.98
C TRP A 95 -7.90 12.53 30.16
N ALA A 96 -7.61 11.25 29.88
CA ALA A 96 -7.30 10.26 30.90
C ALA A 96 -6.01 10.59 31.66
N ASP A 97 -4.94 10.96 30.95
CA ASP A 97 -3.67 11.36 31.57
C ASP A 97 -3.82 12.63 32.40
N THR A 98 -4.61 13.59 31.89
CA THR A 98 -4.85 14.86 32.58
C THR A 98 -5.62 14.64 33.88
N ALA A 99 -6.68 13.81 33.83
CA ALA A 99 -7.46 13.44 35.01
C ALA A 99 -6.61 12.69 36.03
N LYS A 100 -5.74 11.77 35.57
CA LYS A 100 -4.78 11.05 36.42
C LYS A 100 -3.77 11.99 37.08
N ALA A 101 -3.24 12.96 36.35
CA ALA A 101 -2.29 13.95 36.87
C ALA A 101 -2.94 14.87 37.93
N LEU A 102 -4.20 15.25 37.74
CA LEU A 102 -5.00 15.96 38.75
C LEU A 102 -5.41 15.03 39.91
N GLY A 103 -5.51 13.73 39.65
CA GLY A 103 -6.02 12.74 40.58
C GLY A 103 -7.52 12.91 40.81
N VAL A 104 -8.27 13.18 39.75
CA VAL A 104 -9.75 13.27 39.75
C VAL A 104 -10.32 12.38 38.64
N SER A 105 -11.64 12.28 38.56
CA SER A 105 -12.35 11.65 37.46
C SER A 105 -12.22 12.46 36.17
N VAL A 106 -12.31 11.78 35.03
CA VAL A 106 -12.27 12.42 33.70
C VAL A 106 -13.37 13.49 33.55
N PRO A 107 -14.64 13.25 33.91
CA PRO A 107 -15.68 14.27 33.85
C PRO A 107 -15.34 15.55 34.62
N SER A 108 -14.81 15.41 35.84
CA SER A 108 -14.44 16.56 36.68
C SER A 108 -13.24 17.33 36.13
N ALA A 109 -12.25 16.63 35.54
CA ALA A 109 -11.16 17.27 34.82
C ALA A 109 -11.67 18.04 33.59
N MET A 110 -12.63 17.49 32.85
CA MET A 110 -13.26 18.14 31.69
C MET A 110 -14.03 19.40 32.11
N GLU A 111 -14.86 19.32 33.14
CA GLU A 111 -15.63 20.45 33.66
C GLU A 111 -14.70 21.60 34.12
N PHE A 112 -13.65 21.26 34.88
CA PHE A 112 -12.66 22.23 35.32
C PHE A 112 -11.92 22.89 34.14
N LEU A 113 -11.42 22.10 33.18
CA LEU A 113 -10.65 22.67 32.06
C LEU A 113 -11.53 23.49 31.12
N ARG A 114 -12.77 23.08 30.88
CA ARG A 114 -13.71 23.85 30.04
C ARG A 114 -14.05 25.20 30.65
N SER A 115 -14.22 25.26 31.97
CA SER A 115 -14.53 26.52 32.68
C SER A 115 -13.31 27.42 32.86
N SER A 116 -12.17 26.86 33.26
CA SER A 116 -10.99 27.64 33.63
C SER A 116 -10.01 27.89 32.49
N ARG A 117 -9.94 26.99 31.49
CA ARG A 117 -8.94 26.94 30.43
C ARG A 117 -9.51 26.38 29.11
N PRO A 118 -10.52 27.01 28.50
CA PRO A 118 -11.27 26.44 27.36
C PRO A 118 -10.37 26.01 26.20
N LYS A 119 -9.34 26.81 25.85
CA LYS A 119 -8.38 26.46 24.79
C LYS A 119 -7.56 25.19 25.06
N ALA A 120 -7.30 24.88 26.33
CA ALA A 120 -6.61 23.65 26.69
C ALA A 120 -7.56 22.45 26.55
N ALA A 121 -8.84 22.62 26.91
CA ALA A 121 -9.87 21.60 26.71
C ALA A 121 -10.08 21.31 25.21
N GLU A 122 -10.21 22.35 24.36
CA GLU A 122 -10.33 22.21 22.91
C GLU A 122 -9.19 21.37 22.32
N LYS A 123 -7.95 21.58 22.78
CA LYS A 123 -6.80 20.83 22.28
C LYS A 123 -6.84 19.35 22.67
N LEU A 124 -7.31 19.03 23.89
CA LEU A 124 -7.48 17.63 24.31
C LEU A 124 -8.64 16.96 23.55
N ASP A 125 -9.72 17.70 23.30
CA ASP A 125 -10.85 17.22 22.46
C ASP A 125 -10.37 16.91 21.02
N GLU A 126 -9.51 17.74 20.43
CA GLU A 126 -8.89 17.45 19.12
C GLU A 126 -8.03 16.19 19.14
N VAL A 127 -7.31 15.92 20.23
CA VAL A 127 -6.47 14.72 20.38
C VAL A 127 -7.35 13.48 20.45
N GLU A 128 -8.36 13.45 21.32
CA GLU A 128 -9.31 12.32 21.39
C GLU A 128 -10.01 12.07 20.06
N GLN A 129 -10.47 13.13 19.38
CA GLN A 129 -11.09 12.97 18.05
C GLN A 129 -10.11 12.40 17.02
N SER A 130 -8.85 12.79 17.10
CA SER A 130 -7.81 12.27 16.19
C SER A 130 -7.48 10.82 16.50
N LEU A 131 -7.45 10.43 17.78
CA LEU A 131 -7.26 9.04 18.22
C LEU A 131 -8.46 8.17 17.82
N ALA A 132 -9.69 8.64 18.03
CA ALA A 132 -10.90 7.94 17.62
C ALA A 132 -10.97 7.73 16.10
N LYS A 133 -10.52 8.71 15.30
CA LYS A 133 -10.40 8.55 13.84
C LYS A 133 -9.35 7.53 13.44
N LEU A 134 -8.23 7.46 14.15
CA LEU A 134 -7.22 6.43 13.89
C LEU A 134 -7.74 5.04 14.24
N GLU A 135 -8.49 4.92 15.34
CA GLU A 135 -9.12 3.67 15.75
C GLU A 135 -10.23 3.24 14.77
N GLU A 136 -11.09 4.15 14.32
CA GLU A 136 -12.12 3.87 13.32
C GLU A 136 -11.52 3.41 11.99
N VAL A 137 -10.40 4.00 11.56
CA VAL A 137 -9.66 3.52 10.39
C VAL A 137 -9.11 2.10 10.62
N SER A 138 -8.65 1.79 11.83
CA SER A 138 -8.14 0.44 12.17
C SER A 138 -9.23 -0.62 12.37
N GLU A 139 -10.45 -0.24 12.79
CA GLU A 139 -11.58 -1.16 12.96
C GLU A 139 -12.32 -1.43 11.64
N GLN A 140 -12.27 -0.50 10.68
CA GLN A 140 -12.75 -0.72 9.31
C GLN A 140 -11.78 -1.57 8.48
N GLU A 141 -10.55 -1.78 8.93
CA GLU A 141 -9.65 -2.81 8.42
C GLU A 141 -10.08 -4.18 8.98
N THR A 142 -11.11 -4.80 8.37
CA THR A 142 -11.18 -6.27 8.28
C THR A 142 -9.79 -6.79 7.90
N ASP A 143 -9.24 -7.86 8.49
CA ASP A 143 -7.91 -8.48 8.26
C ASP A 143 -7.36 -8.33 6.83
N SER A 144 -7.01 -7.12 6.43
CA SER A 144 -6.81 -6.76 5.03
C SER A 144 -5.42 -6.19 4.93
N VAL A 145 -4.66 -6.78 4.03
CA VAL A 145 -3.29 -6.42 3.79
C VAL A 145 -3.28 -5.48 2.60
N ILE A 146 -2.81 -4.25 2.82
CA ILE A 146 -2.63 -3.30 1.74
C ILE A 146 -1.36 -3.68 0.98
N THR A 147 -1.51 -3.96 -0.30
CA THR A 147 -0.40 -4.25 -1.23
C THR A 147 -0.43 -3.28 -2.40
N THR A 148 0.73 -2.96 -2.96
CA THR A 148 0.86 -2.04 -4.10
C THR A 148 1.28 -2.80 -5.36
N VAL A 149 0.45 -2.72 -6.40
CA VAL A 149 0.77 -3.22 -7.73
C VAL A 149 1.38 -2.07 -8.54
N SER A 150 2.67 -2.17 -8.87
CA SER A 150 3.38 -1.17 -9.67
C SER A 150 3.77 -1.74 -11.02
N PHE A 151 3.44 -1.02 -12.10
CA PHE A 151 3.75 -1.43 -13.48
C PHE A 151 3.85 -0.21 -14.39
N GLY A 152 4.65 -0.31 -15.45
CA GLY A 152 4.86 0.79 -16.39
C GLY A 152 6.07 0.57 -17.29
N SER A 153 6.37 1.57 -18.14
CA SER A 153 7.51 1.55 -19.08
C SER A 153 7.61 0.30 -19.98
N PRO A 154 6.53 -0.13 -20.67
CA PRO A 154 6.60 -1.26 -21.58
C PRO A 154 7.45 -0.94 -22.83
N THR A 155 7.95 -1.99 -23.48
CA THR A 155 8.55 -1.88 -24.82
C THR A 155 7.45 -1.73 -25.89
N ASN A 156 7.77 -1.19 -27.07
CA ASN A 156 6.81 -1.11 -28.18
C ASN A 156 6.24 -2.47 -28.58
N ALA A 157 7.05 -3.54 -28.47
CA ALA A 157 6.58 -4.90 -28.70
C ALA A 157 5.53 -5.31 -27.65
N ALA A 158 5.77 -5.06 -26.36
CA ALA A 158 4.82 -5.35 -25.30
C ALA A 158 3.52 -4.53 -25.44
N ILE A 159 3.60 -3.26 -25.82
CA ILE A 159 2.40 -2.43 -26.09
C ILE A 159 1.58 -3.03 -27.22
N ARG A 160 2.20 -3.44 -28.33
CA ARG A 160 1.52 -4.10 -29.45
C ARG A 160 0.90 -5.44 -29.03
N GLY A 161 1.53 -6.14 -28.10
CA GLY A 161 1.03 -7.37 -27.48
C GLY A 161 -0.04 -7.15 -26.39
N GLY A 162 -0.59 -5.95 -26.25
CA GLY A 162 -1.72 -5.70 -25.34
C GLY A 162 -1.32 -5.43 -23.89
N TYR A 163 -0.07 -5.06 -23.60
CA TYR A 163 0.42 -4.83 -22.23
C TYR A 163 -0.51 -3.97 -21.35
N TRP A 164 -1.12 -2.92 -21.89
CA TRP A 164 -1.99 -2.02 -21.14
C TRP A 164 -3.39 -2.57 -20.86
N GLU A 165 -3.76 -3.64 -21.57
CA GLU A 165 -5.00 -4.39 -21.42
C GLU A 165 -4.80 -5.63 -20.54
N SER A 166 -3.63 -6.26 -20.60
CA SER A 166 -3.33 -7.47 -19.85
C SER A 166 -3.40 -7.27 -18.32
N PRO A 167 -3.86 -8.27 -17.57
CA PRO A 167 -3.89 -8.25 -16.11
C PRO A 167 -2.51 -7.99 -15.50
N LYS A 168 -2.50 -7.52 -14.25
CA LYS A 168 -1.26 -7.34 -13.46
C LYS A 168 -1.37 -8.15 -12.18
N SER A 169 -0.38 -9.02 -11.94
CA SER A 169 -0.35 -9.84 -10.75
C SER A 169 -0.22 -9.01 -9.48
N ILE A 170 -0.90 -9.43 -8.42
CA ILE A 170 -0.80 -8.83 -7.10
C ILE A 170 0.39 -9.48 -6.38
N PRO A 171 1.43 -8.71 -5.97
CA PRO A 171 2.60 -9.28 -5.31
C PRO A 171 2.23 -10.06 -4.06
N GLY A 172 2.73 -11.29 -3.95
CA GLY A 172 2.55 -12.17 -2.78
C GLY A 172 1.27 -13.02 -2.78
N TYR A 173 0.40 -12.86 -3.78
CA TYR A 173 -0.86 -13.59 -3.87
C TYR A 173 -1.05 -14.21 -5.26
N THR A 174 -1.76 -15.34 -5.32
CA THR A 174 -2.26 -15.90 -6.58
C THR A 174 -3.50 -15.13 -7.04
N ALA A 175 -3.32 -13.85 -7.33
CA ALA A 175 -4.37 -12.92 -7.69
C ALA A 175 -3.84 -11.85 -8.65
N GLU A 176 -4.75 -11.15 -9.31
CA GLU A 176 -4.43 -10.12 -10.28
C GLU A 176 -5.46 -9.00 -10.32
N ILE A 177 -5.04 -7.85 -10.82
CA ILE A 177 -5.93 -6.74 -11.15
C ILE A 177 -6.23 -6.74 -12.65
N ARG A 178 -7.50 -6.47 -13.00
CA ARG A 178 -7.98 -6.37 -14.37
C ARG A 178 -8.73 -5.07 -14.58
N LYS A 179 -8.75 -4.60 -15.82
CA LYS A 179 -9.72 -3.58 -16.21
C LYS A 179 -11.12 -4.18 -16.30
N ILE A 180 -12.12 -3.43 -15.85
CA ILE A 180 -13.53 -3.74 -16.05
C ILE A 180 -13.91 -3.43 -17.51
N ASP A 181 -13.55 -2.23 -17.96
CA ASP A 181 -13.67 -1.78 -19.34
C ASP A 181 -12.26 -1.58 -19.96
N PRO A 182 -11.87 -2.41 -20.94
CA PRO A 182 -10.58 -2.30 -21.63
C PRO A 182 -10.32 -0.94 -22.29
N SER A 183 -11.37 -0.25 -22.74
CA SER A 183 -11.28 1.02 -23.46
C SER A 183 -10.91 2.20 -22.54
N ASN A 184 -11.18 2.06 -21.25
CA ASN A 184 -10.90 3.07 -20.24
C ASN A 184 -9.49 2.92 -19.67
N SER A 185 -8.96 3.99 -19.08
CA SER A 185 -7.67 3.98 -18.39
C SER A 185 -7.72 3.17 -17.08
N TRP A 186 -6.56 2.88 -16.49
CA TRP A 186 -6.47 2.32 -15.15
C TRP A 186 -6.87 3.41 -14.14
N THR A 187 -8.10 3.36 -13.65
CA THR A 187 -8.67 4.31 -12.66
C THR A 187 -9.42 3.51 -11.59
N GLU A 188 -9.62 4.10 -10.40
CA GLU A 188 -10.21 3.42 -9.24
C GLU A 188 -11.56 2.74 -9.56
N GLY A 189 -12.41 3.38 -10.37
CA GLY A 189 -13.71 2.83 -10.77
C GLY A 189 -13.67 1.84 -11.94
N ASN A 190 -12.51 1.58 -12.54
CA ASN A 190 -12.37 0.71 -13.72
C ASN A 190 -11.48 -0.51 -13.46
N ILE A 191 -11.19 -0.84 -12.20
CA ILE A 191 -10.30 -1.94 -11.83
C ILE A 191 -11.04 -2.94 -10.95
N ALA A 192 -10.94 -4.22 -11.31
CA ALA A 192 -11.41 -5.33 -10.50
C ALA A 192 -10.22 -6.13 -9.96
N VAL A 193 -10.34 -6.55 -8.70
CA VAL A 193 -9.45 -7.55 -8.07
C VAL A 193 -10.01 -8.92 -8.37
N VAL A 194 -9.17 -9.83 -8.87
CA VAL A 194 -9.58 -11.18 -9.31
C VAL A 194 -8.66 -12.22 -8.69
N GLY A 195 -9.22 -13.33 -8.22
CA GLY A 195 -8.47 -14.40 -7.56
C GLY A 195 -8.31 -14.23 -6.04
N ILE A 196 -8.74 -13.10 -5.47
CA ILE A 196 -8.81 -12.85 -4.03
C ILE A 196 -9.88 -11.79 -3.74
N SER A 197 -10.49 -11.81 -2.55
CA SER A 197 -11.38 -10.73 -2.13
C SER A 197 -10.54 -9.50 -1.81
N GLY A 198 -10.87 -8.36 -2.43
CA GLY A 198 -10.15 -7.12 -2.19
C GLY A 198 -10.77 -5.92 -2.89
N THR A 199 -10.32 -4.74 -2.48
CA THR A 199 -10.81 -3.45 -2.97
C THR A 199 -9.64 -2.57 -3.37
N VAL A 200 -9.79 -1.84 -4.47
CA VAL A 200 -8.81 -0.84 -4.90
C VAL A 200 -8.98 0.40 -4.04
N LEU A 201 -7.91 0.82 -3.36
CA LEU A 201 -7.92 1.98 -2.46
C LEU A 201 -7.51 3.26 -3.18
N SER A 202 -6.50 3.19 -4.05
CA SER A 202 -6.03 4.37 -4.77
C SER A 202 -5.27 4.00 -6.04
N VAL A 203 -5.37 4.87 -7.05
CA VAL A 203 -4.57 4.75 -8.28
C VAL A 203 -3.73 6.01 -8.47
N LYS A 204 -2.41 5.84 -8.57
CA LYS A 204 -1.47 6.92 -8.90
C LYS A 204 -0.87 6.68 -10.27
N HIS A 205 -0.96 7.69 -11.13
CA HIS A 205 -0.34 7.70 -12.45
C HIS A 205 0.75 8.77 -12.51
N SER A 206 1.89 8.40 -13.10
CA SER A 206 2.97 9.33 -13.43
C SER A 206 3.25 9.26 -14.92
N SER A 207 3.32 10.41 -15.58
CA SER A 207 3.63 10.48 -17.01
C SER A 207 5.07 10.03 -17.29
N GLY A 208 5.27 9.40 -18.44
CA GLY A 208 6.57 8.87 -18.86
C GLY A 208 6.48 8.27 -20.27
N MET A 209 7.58 7.72 -20.76
CA MET A 209 7.57 7.06 -22.08
C MET A 209 6.55 5.92 -22.11
N HIS A 210 5.91 5.74 -23.28
CA HIS A 210 5.06 4.60 -23.60
C HIS A 210 3.81 4.42 -22.70
N GLY A 211 3.31 5.49 -22.09
CA GLY A 211 2.10 5.48 -21.25
C GLY A 211 2.36 5.74 -19.76
N GLY A 212 3.64 5.80 -19.35
CA GLY A 212 4.03 6.16 -17.98
C GLY A 212 4.00 4.99 -16.99
N TYR A 213 3.76 5.32 -15.73
CA TYR A 213 3.82 4.40 -14.60
C TYR A 213 2.54 4.46 -13.78
N TYR A 214 2.06 3.31 -13.36
CA TYR A 214 0.94 3.16 -12.46
C TYR A 214 1.40 2.51 -11.15
N ALA A 215 0.90 3.04 -10.04
CA ALA A 215 0.95 2.42 -8.73
C ALA A 215 -0.47 2.33 -8.19
N ILE A 216 -0.93 1.10 -7.96
CA ILE A 216 -2.31 0.80 -7.57
C ILE A 216 -2.27 0.14 -6.19
N SER A 217 -2.86 0.80 -5.20
CA SER A 217 -2.98 0.27 -3.85
C SER A 217 -4.25 -0.55 -3.75
N VAL A 218 -4.13 -1.80 -3.30
CA VAL A 218 -5.23 -2.74 -3.16
C VAL A 218 -5.23 -3.27 -1.74
N ALA A 219 -6.37 -3.19 -1.06
CA ALA A 219 -6.61 -3.93 0.18
C ALA A 219 -7.10 -5.33 -0.20
N VAL A 220 -6.36 -6.37 0.18
CA VAL A 220 -6.77 -7.76 -0.06
C VAL A 220 -7.01 -8.46 1.27
N ILE A 221 -7.94 -9.42 1.31
CA ILE A 221 -8.25 -10.22 2.49
C ILE A 221 -7.61 -11.60 2.30
N PRO A 222 -6.47 -11.91 2.96
CA PRO A 222 -5.81 -13.20 2.82
C PRO A 222 -6.71 -14.37 3.24
N GLY A 223 -6.55 -15.54 2.61
CA GLY A 223 -7.38 -16.72 2.89
C GLY A 223 -8.70 -16.77 2.10
N THR A 224 -8.94 -15.81 1.21
CA THR A 224 -10.10 -15.76 0.30
C THR A 224 -9.74 -16.05 -1.16
N GLU A 225 -8.62 -16.75 -1.37
CA GLU A 225 -8.11 -17.03 -2.70
C GLU A 225 -9.06 -17.94 -3.49
N THR A 226 -9.21 -17.63 -4.78
CA THR A 226 -10.08 -18.37 -5.72
C THR A 226 -9.34 -18.62 -7.02
N GLU A 227 -9.80 -19.58 -7.82
CA GLU A 227 -9.22 -19.83 -9.14
C GLU A 227 -9.37 -18.59 -10.03
N ILE A 228 -8.26 -18.18 -10.67
CA ILE A 228 -8.26 -17.05 -11.60
C ILE A 228 -8.88 -17.52 -12.93
N PRO A 229 -10.02 -16.96 -13.37
CA PRO A 229 -10.61 -17.32 -14.65
C PRO A 229 -9.67 -16.94 -15.80
N PRO A 230 -9.65 -17.64 -16.94
CA PRO A 230 -8.77 -17.28 -18.05
C PRO A 230 -9.06 -15.86 -18.55
N PHE A 231 -8.02 -15.13 -18.91
CA PHE A 231 -8.11 -13.80 -19.52
C PHE A 231 -7.73 -13.88 -21.00
N GLN A 232 -8.41 -13.10 -21.83
CA GLN A 232 -8.08 -12.93 -23.24
C GLN A 232 -8.10 -11.44 -23.59
N THR A 233 -7.10 -10.97 -24.33
CA THR A 233 -7.10 -9.60 -24.84
C THR A 233 -8.17 -9.41 -25.92
N THR A 234 -8.61 -8.18 -26.13
CA THR A 234 -9.54 -7.82 -27.22
C THR A 234 -8.99 -8.29 -28.57
N ARG A 235 -7.67 -8.23 -28.73
CA ARG A 235 -6.97 -8.62 -29.95
C ARG A 235 -6.92 -10.13 -30.15
N GLU A 236 -6.65 -10.90 -29.10
CA GLU A 236 -6.74 -12.38 -29.12
C GLU A 236 -8.17 -12.84 -29.44
N LYS A 237 -9.16 -12.22 -28.81
CA LYS A 237 -10.57 -12.51 -29.06
C LYS A 237 -10.92 -12.26 -30.54
N ALA A 238 -10.51 -11.12 -31.09
CA ALA A 238 -10.73 -10.79 -32.50
C ALA A 238 -9.98 -11.74 -33.46
N ALA A 239 -8.75 -12.14 -33.12
CA ALA A 239 -8.00 -13.13 -33.91
C ALA A 239 -8.73 -14.48 -33.94
N LYS A 240 -9.16 -14.97 -32.77
CA LYS A 240 -9.93 -16.21 -32.64
C LYS A 240 -11.25 -16.18 -33.41
N GLU A 241 -11.98 -15.07 -33.34
CA GLU A 241 -13.23 -14.85 -34.09
C GLU A 241 -12.99 -14.79 -35.61
N SER A 242 -11.82 -14.32 -36.05
CA SER A 242 -11.46 -14.26 -37.47
C SER A 242 -11.06 -15.60 -38.09
N GLY A 243 -10.71 -16.60 -37.26
CA GLY A 243 -10.24 -17.92 -37.70
C GLY A 243 -8.85 -17.91 -38.37
N LEU A 244 -8.11 -16.82 -38.27
CA LEU A 244 -6.76 -16.67 -38.83
C LEU A 244 -5.68 -16.96 -37.77
N PRO A 245 -4.46 -17.38 -38.16
CA PRO A 245 -3.33 -17.50 -37.25
C PRO A 245 -3.08 -16.18 -36.50
N GLU A 246 -3.02 -16.26 -35.18
CA GLU A 246 -2.87 -15.11 -34.28
C GLU A 246 -1.61 -14.30 -34.62
N SER A 247 -0.49 -14.97 -34.90
CA SER A 247 0.77 -14.36 -35.31
C SER A 247 0.63 -13.47 -36.55
N LEU A 248 -0.09 -13.93 -37.58
CA LEU A 248 -0.34 -13.16 -38.81
C LEU A 248 -1.36 -12.05 -38.58
N TYR A 249 -2.43 -12.33 -37.84
CA TYR A 249 -3.41 -11.30 -37.48
C TYR A 249 -2.73 -10.13 -36.75
N HIS A 250 -1.74 -10.42 -35.90
CA HIS A 250 -0.94 -9.41 -35.24
C HIS A 250 0.00 -8.65 -36.18
N ALA A 251 0.75 -9.36 -37.03
CA ALA A 251 1.70 -8.76 -37.95
C ALA A 251 1.04 -7.80 -38.97
N PHE A 252 -0.19 -8.11 -39.38
CA PHE A 252 -0.98 -7.30 -40.32
C PHE A 252 -1.94 -6.32 -39.64
N ASN A 253 -1.76 -6.07 -38.34
CA ASN A 253 -2.58 -5.13 -37.56
C ASN A 253 -4.10 -5.38 -37.66
N GLY A 254 -4.50 -6.64 -37.73
CA GLY A 254 -5.90 -7.06 -37.83
C GLY A 254 -6.53 -6.95 -39.23
N ASN A 255 -5.77 -6.61 -40.27
CA ASN A 255 -6.27 -6.57 -41.64
C ASN A 255 -6.43 -7.98 -42.21
N VAL A 256 -7.63 -8.54 -42.06
CA VAL A 256 -8.01 -9.89 -42.49
C VAL A 256 -7.76 -10.12 -43.99
N GLU A 257 -7.98 -9.12 -44.84
CA GLU A 257 -7.77 -9.23 -46.28
C GLU A 257 -6.28 -9.40 -46.61
N ARG A 258 -5.42 -8.57 -46.01
CA ARG A 258 -3.97 -8.67 -46.18
C ARG A 258 -3.40 -9.97 -45.63
N VAL A 259 -3.92 -10.47 -44.51
CA VAL A 259 -3.52 -11.78 -43.98
C VAL A 259 -3.85 -12.88 -44.99
N LYS A 260 -5.06 -12.88 -45.54
CA LYS A 260 -5.48 -13.89 -46.54
C LYS A 260 -4.66 -13.78 -47.82
N GLU A 261 -4.37 -12.56 -48.27
CA GLU A 261 -3.51 -12.31 -49.43
C GLU A 261 -2.09 -12.82 -49.19
N PHE A 262 -1.51 -12.53 -48.03
CA PHE A 262 -0.21 -13.06 -47.63
C PHE A 262 -0.20 -14.58 -47.57
N MET A 263 -1.19 -15.22 -46.93
CA MET A 263 -1.31 -16.68 -46.89
C MET A 263 -1.39 -17.28 -48.31
N ALA A 264 -2.09 -16.61 -49.24
CA ALA A 264 -2.17 -17.03 -50.64
C ALA A 264 -0.84 -16.85 -51.38
N LYS A 265 -0.06 -15.80 -51.08
CA LYS A 265 1.31 -15.61 -51.60
C LYS A 265 2.25 -16.70 -51.08
N VAL A 266 2.17 -17.02 -49.77
CA VAL A 266 2.95 -18.10 -49.14
C VAL A 266 2.62 -19.46 -49.74
N ALA A 267 1.34 -19.76 -50.01
CA ALA A 267 0.94 -21.03 -50.64
C ALA A 267 1.50 -21.21 -52.06
N LYS A 268 1.80 -20.12 -52.77
CA LYS A 268 2.38 -20.13 -54.13
C LYS A 268 3.92 -20.07 -54.13
N LEU A 269 4.53 -19.85 -52.97
CA LEU A 269 5.98 -19.75 -52.84
C LEU A 269 6.62 -21.11 -53.05
N ASP A 270 7.65 -21.17 -53.89
CA ASP A 270 8.46 -22.37 -54.11
C ASP A 270 9.53 -22.48 -53.02
N ALA A 271 9.13 -23.05 -51.88
CA ALA A 271 9.98 -23.11 -50.69
C ALA A 271 11.26 -23.94 -50.87
N GLN A 272 11.32 -24.84 -51.86
CA GLN A 272 12.52 -25.65 -52.16
C GLN A 272 13.66 -24.81 -52.74
N LYS A 273 13.38 -23.58 -53.20
CA LYS A 273 14.38 -22.64 -53.72
C LYS A 273 14.88 -21.64 -52.69
N LEU A 274 14.32 -21.68 -51.48
CA LEU A 274 14.79 -20.87 -50.36
C LEU A 274 16.10 -21.46 -49.83
N ASP A 275 17.09 -20.60 -49.65
CA ASP A 275 18.32 -20.95 -48.95
C ASP A 275 18.10 -20.91 -47.43
N ASP A 276 18.27 -22.06 -46.75
CA ASP A 276 18.04 -22.19 -45.31
C ASP A 276 18.95 -21.27 -44.46
N HIS A 277 20.18 -21.01 -44.92
CA HIS A 277 21.12 -20.16 -44.22
C HIS A 277 20.71 -18.68 -44.33
N GLU A 278 20.34 -18.22 -45.52
CA GLU A 278 19.86 -16.85 -45.73
C GLU A 278 18.47 -16.63 -45.11
N PHE A 279 17.60 -17.64 -45.12
CA PHE A 279 16.29 -17.60 -44.50
C PHE A 279 16.34 -17.63 -42.97
N SER A 280 17.43 -18.11 -42.36
CA SER A 280 17.62 -18.08 -40.89
C SER A 280 18.35 -16.82 -40.39
N CYS A 281 18.99 -16.04 -41.28
CA CYS A 281 19.91 -14.96 -40.89
C CYS A 281 19.35 -13.53 -41.03
N GLY A 282 18.65 -13.04 -40.01
CA GLY A 282 18.36 -11.60 -39.84
C GLY A 282 17.37 -10.99 -40.83
N ARG A 283 16.74 -9.87 -40.45
CA ARG A 283 15.60 -9.25 -41.14
C ARG A 283 15.84 -8.98 -42.63
N ALA A 284 17.00 -8.39 -42.98
CA ALA A 284 17.29 -7.94 -44.33
C ALA A 284 17.52 -9.10 -45.32
N ARG A 285 18.25 -10.14 -44.90
CA ARG A 285 18.54 -11.29 -45.78
C ARG A 285 17.32 -12.17 -45.94
N LYS A 286 16.59 -12.41 -44.86
CA LYS A 286 15.30 -13.09 -44.87
C LYS A 286 14.29 -12.43 -45.83
N SER A 287 14.21 -11.09 -45.80
CA SER A 287 13.37 -10.35 -46.75
C SER A 287 13.85 -10.47 -48.20
N ALA A 288 15.15 -10.29 -48.43
CA ALA A 288 15.74 -10.33 -49.77
C ALA A 288 15.58 -11.71 -50.41
N GLU A 289 15.74 -12.78 -49.63
CA GLU A 289 15.65 -14.15 -50.10
C GLU A 289 14.21 -14.53 -50.49
N VAL A 290 13.23 -14.17 -49.66
CA VAL A 290 11.82 -14.40 -49.98
C VAL A 290 11.38 -13.59 -51.20
N ILE A 291 11.84 -12.35 -51.36
CA ILE A 291 11.57 -11.52 -52.54
C ILE A 291 12.24 -12.13 -53.79
N ARG A 292 13.48 -12.61 -53.67
CA ARG A 292 14.21 -13.27 -54.77
C ARG A 292 13.49 -14.51 -55.29
N VAL A 293 12.97 -15.35 -54.37
CA VAL A 293 12.31 -16.61 -54.73
C VAL A 293 10.87 -16.39 -55.20
N SER A 294 10.13 -15.45 -54.58
CA SER A 294 8.76 -15.13 -54.98
C SER A 294 8.67 -14.29 -56.25
N GLY A 295 9.70 -13.48 -56.54
CA GLY A 295 9.68 -12.48 -57.61
C GLY A 295 8.78 -11.28 -57.34
N ASP A 296 8.29 -11.13 -56.10
CA ASP A 296 7.36 -10.06 -55.69
C ASP A 296 8.04 -9.13 -54.67
N GLU A 297 8.29 -7.88 -55.07
CA GLU A 297 8.90 -6.87 -54.19
C GLU A 297 7.99 -6.48 -53.01
N ASP A 298 6.67 -6.69 -53.12
CA ASP A 298 5.69 -6.42 -52.06
C ASP A 298 5.11 -7.72 -51.48
N PHE A 299 5.92 -8.80 -51.44
CA PHE A 299 5.50 -10.10 -50.91
C PHE A 299 4.94 -10.00 -49.48
N PHE A 300 5.55 -9.17 -48.65
CA PHE A 300 5.20 -9.01 -47.24
C PHE A 300 4.04 -8.05 -46.98
N LEU A 301 3.51 -7.35 -48.01
CA LEU A 301 2.36 -6.44 -47.93
C LEU A 301 2.49 -5.41 -46.78
N GLY A 302 3.73 -4.94 -46.56
CA GLY A 302 4.08 -4.00 -45.49
C GLY A 302 4.22 -4.57 -44.08
N ALA A 303 4.08 -5.89 -43.87
CA ALA A 303 4.35 -6.53 -42.58
C ALA A 303 5.86 -6.75 -42.35
N ASP A 304 6.25 -6.89 -41.08
CA ASP A 304 7.64 -7.16 -40.72
C ASP A 304 8.03 -8.61 -41.10
N PRO A 305 9.06 -8.83 -41.93
CA PRO A 305 9.53 -10.18 -42.28
C PRO A 305 9.83 -11.06 -41.05
N LEU A 306 10.29 -10.48 -39.93
CA LEU A 306 10.55 -11.25 -38.71
C LEU A 306 9.27 -11.74 -38.03
N GLU A 307 8.15 -11.03 -38.21
CA GLU A 307 6.87 -11.37 -37.58
C GLU A 307 6.06 -12.38 -38.41
N VAL A 308 6.29 -12.47 -39.73
CA VAL A 308 5.48 -13.33 -40.63
C VAL A 308 6.22 -14.53 -41.23
N CYS A 309 7.55 -14.52 -41.31
CA CYS A 309 8.29 -15.66 -41.87
C CYS A 309 8.21 -16.94 -41.02
N GLY A 310 7.85 -16.83 -39.74
CA GLY A 310 7.56 -18.01 -38.92
C GLY A 310 6.44 -18.87 -39.52
N TYR A 311 5.43 -18.25 -40.13
CA TYR A 311 4.35 -18.96 -40.82
C TYR A 311 4.83 -19.63 -42.12
N ILE A 312 5.79 -19.04 -42.83
CA ILE A 312 6.38 -19.66 -44.03
C ILE A 312 7.13 -20.94 -43.64
N ALA A 313 7.89 -20.88 -42.54
CA ALA A 313 8.56 -22.04 -41.96
C ALA A 313 7.55 -23.13 -41.59
N GLU A 314 6.48 -22.75 -40.90
CA GLU A 314 5.43 -23.66 -40.45
C GLU A 314 4.72 -24.37 -41.61
N VAL A 315 4.35 -23.65 -42.68
CA VAL A 315 3.60 -24.21 -43.82
C VAL A 315 4.46 -25.12 -44.70
N HIS A 316 5.74 -24.79 -44.91
CA HIS A 316 6.57 -25.47 -45.90
C HIS A 316 7.61 -26.42 -45.32
N PHE A 317 8.01 -26.26 -44.06
CA PHE A 317 9.09 -27.03 -43.45
C PHE A 317 8.63 -27.91 -42.27
N SER A 318 7.34 -27.89 -41.90
CA SER A 318 6.80 -28.75 -40.81
C SER A 318 6.46 -30.18 -41.24
N GLN A 319 6.80 -30.62 -42.46
CA GLN A 319 6.66 -32.03 -42.88
C GLN A 319 7.94 -32.83 -42.60
N GLU A 320 8.34 -32.92 -41.33
CA GLU A 320 9.32 -33.91 -40.87
C GLU A 320 9.09 -34.24 -39.38
N SER A 321 7.91 -34.76 -39.06
CA SER A 321 7.68 -35.54 -37.82
C SER A 321 6.28 -36.17 -37.82
N ALA A 322 6.05 -37.10 -38.75
CA ALA A 322 5.06 -38.15 -38.51
C ALA A 322 5.75 -39.24 -37.67
N PRO A 323 5.18 -39.70 -36.54
CA PRO A 323 5.81 -40.74 -35.74
C PRO A 323 5.76 -42.06 -36.50
N GLU A 324 6.93 -42.63 -36.80
CA GLU A 324 7.04 -44.04 -37.16
C GLU A 324 6.41 -44.88 -36.04
N GLN A 325 5.41 -45.67 -36.43
CA GLN A 325 4.84 -46.72 -35.61
C GLN A 325 5.95 -47.76 -35.38
N GLN A 326 6.61 -47.70 -34.22
CA GLN A 326 7.46 -48.78 -33.77
C GLN A 326 6.58 -49.95 -33.31
N GLU A 327 6.56 -50.95 -34.18
CA GLU A 327 6.21 -52.34 -33.98
C GLU A 327 6.73 -52.84 -32.62
N VAL A 328 5.81 -53.11 -31.70
CA VAL A 328 6.13 -53.70 -30.39
C VAL A 328 6.42 -55.17 -30.62
N VAL A 329 7.71 -55.53 -30.63
CA VAL A 329 8.15 -56.92 -30.54
C VAL A 329 7.90 -57.42 -29.13
N GLU A 330 7.03 -58.42 -29.07
CA GLU A 330 6.68 -59.27 -27.95
C GLU A 330 7.92 -59.98 -27.39
N LEU A 331 8.20 -59.82 -26.09
CA LEU A 331 9.07 -60.71 -25.31
C LEU A 331 8.56 -60.75 -23.87
N GLU A 332 7.77 -61.79 -23.60
CA GLU A 332 7.46 -62.27 -22.26
C GLU A 332 8.73 -62.75 -21.55
N SER A 333 8.91 -62.41 -20.26
CA SER A 333 9.07 -63.42 -19.19
C SER A 333 9.29 -62.81 -17.81
N GLN A 334 8.24 -62.96 -16.99
CA GLN A 334 8.22 -63.54 -15.64
C GLN A 334 9.04 -62.95 -14.46
N GLY A 335 8.27 -62.48 -13.46
CA GLY A 335 8.42 -62.73 -12.01
C GLY A 335 9.46 -61.88 -11.28
N THR A 336 9.29 -61.39 -10.05
CA THR A 336 8.28 -61.53 -8.99
C THR A 336 8.67 -60.54 -7.89
N ASP A 337 7.68 -60.10 -7.10
CA ASP A 337 7.76 -59.61 -5.72
C ASP A 337 8.39 -58.24 -5.40
N ALA A 338 7.50 -57.32 -5.00
CA ALA A 338 7.74 -56.33 -3.95
C ALA A 338 7.52 -57.00 -2.57
N PRO A 339 8.02 -56.48 -1.42
CA PRO A 339 7.63 -55.14 -0.97
C PRO A 339 8.67 -54.33 -0.15
N ALA A 340 8.41 -53.02 -0.13
CA ALA A 340 8.51 -52.06 0.98
C ALA A 340 9.77 -51.98 1.87
N SER A 341 10.23 -50.72 2.01
CA SER A 341 10.40 -49.98 3.28
C SER A 341 11.81 -49.44 3.58
N VAL A 342 11.90 -48.11 3.60
CA VAL A 342 12.40 -47.24 4.69
C VAL A 342 13.93 -47.05 4.86
N ASP A 343 14.28 -45.76 4.91
CA ASP A 343 15.43 -45.09 5.52
C ASP A 343 16.87 -45.33 5.01
N ALA A 344 17.46 -44.28 4.45
CA ALA A 344 18.66 -43.62 5.00
C ALA A 344 19.11 -42.45 4.08
N LEU A 345 19.87 -41.51 4.68
CA LEU A 345 20.58 -40.36 4.10
C LEU A 345 19.75 -39.05 4.19
N THR A 346 20.17 -37.99 4.89
CA THR A 346 21.53 -37.46 4.93
C THR A 346 21.73 -36.52 6.13
N THR A 347 22.78 -36.82 6.89
CA THR A 347 23.52 -35.94 7.81
C THR A 347 24.04 -34.70 7.10
N LEU A 348 23.78 -33.49 7.61
CA LEU A 348 24.85 -32.47 7.75
C LEU A 348 24.40 -31.32 8.66
N ALA A 349 24.83 -31.45 9.91
CA ALA A 349 24.76 -30.42 10.93
C ALA A 349 25.89 -29.40 10.77
N ASN A 350 25.59 -28.19 11.23
CA ASN A 350 26.48 -27.23 11.89
C ASN A 350 27.62 -26.60 11.08
N LYS A 351 27.36 -25.38 10.62
CA LYS A 351 28.34 -24.29 10.75
C LYS A 351 27.63 -22.95 10.91
N PHE A 352 28.15 -22.15 11.85
CA PHE A 352 27.89 -20.74 12.16
C PHE A 352 27.23 -20.46 13.51
N LYS A 353 28.09 -20.51 14.54
CA LYS A 353 28.05 -19.62 15.70
C LYS A 353 29.40 -18.91 15.79
N LYS A 354 29.43 -17.63 15.50
CA LYS A 354 30.19 -16.60 16.24
C LYS A 354 29.67 -15.23 15.86
#